data_AF-A0A543GFM1-F1
#
_entry.id   AF-A0A543GFM1-F1
#
_cell.length_a   1.000
_cell.length_b   1.000
_cell.length_c   1.000
_cell.angle_alpha   90.00
_cell.angle_beta   90.00
_cell.angle_gamma   90.00
#
_symmetry.space_group_name_H-M   'P 1'
#
loop_
_entity.id
_entity.type
_entity.pdbx_description
1 polymer ?
#
loop_
_entity_poly.entity_id
_entity_poly.type
_entity_poly.pdbx_seq_one_letter_code
_entity_poly.pdbx_strand_id
1 'polypeptide(L)'
;MSPGIAGWWRTGLGFLRRGGAALAALAALAAAVDAMASTLASILAVGLVAWIGEAVSLVVRAWVYGAAMLMLVQPGGAPVGAVAALGKAGRRLPLLVGWLLIAVVLVVAGLAALLVPGLYLLVVLGSTVIAVVTVEGRGLRRCLGLVRGRFWSTAARFLMTLAPAVGWWWGTEALASTLPVPLSWIAAGALAVPAYMAVAAFLATTYVELIEGDRRRPDPVRTAPAAAAGSQRDIDVPRPGDATGTEPLDTAPRQRTAQSSVVRGTAGVVAGLLLVLAGAAVWGSLRPSGVADQVGSGEPSAPAPVPTTAAAAFAETYTQSRRDGSASYTADPGKLWDGLGYFGSTGEVRFDGDTASVHARLSDPKMHVREVAVVDGQRWIKGIYPLPEGGWDPCSVQEGGLYAAECAFTLYQQDLADPLALLVRAGPAARVTATDIGLVDGVRARWFDVAFDEDLAARRETDPGWRTRFADTLFAVGSARLWVDPDQRLLRMDLPPSAGGGPDQARVLYTGWGTVDAIAAPS
;
A
#
# COMPACT_ATOMS: atom_id res chain seq x y z
N MET A 1 4.30 11.17 23.97
CA MET A 1 5.69 11.65 24.08
C MET A 1 6.39 11.48 22.75
N SER A 2 7.01 12.53 22.22
CA SER A 2 7.84 12.46 21.01
C SER A 2 9.03 11.54 21.30
N PRO A 3 9.42 10.61 20.40
CA PRO A 3 10.67 9.90 20.56
C PRO A 3 11.81 10.93 20.62
N GLY A 4 12.58 10.90 21.71
CA GLY A 4 13.76 11.76 21.85
C GLY A 4 14.77 11.53 20.71
N ILE A 5 15.79 12.38 20.62
CA ILE A 5 16.83 12.33 19.56
C ILE A 5 17.41 10.92 19.38
N ALA A 6 17.61 10.17 20.47
CA ALA A 6 18.08 8.77 20.42
C ALA A 6 17.08 7.78 19.80
N GLY A 7 15.78 8.00 19.97
CA GLY A 7 14.74 7.22 19.28
C GLY A 7 14.77 7.49 17.78
N TRP A 8 14.84 8.76 17.42
CA TRP A 8 14.95 9.22 16.03
C TRP A 8 16.16 8.61 15.30
N TRP A 9 17.35 8.64 15.91
CA TRP A 9 18.56 8.02 15.37
C TRP A 9 18.42 6.51 15.15
N ARG A 10 17.80 5.79 16.10
CA ARG A 10 17.55 4.34 15.96
C ARG A 10 16.64 4.03 14.78
N THR A 11 15.60 4.83 14.57
CA THR A 11 14.71 4.69 13.41
C THR A 11 15.46 4.93 12.10
N GLY A 12 16.31 5.97 12.04
CA GLY A 12 17.16 6.27 10.87
C GLY A 12 18.12 5.13 10.53
N LEU A 13 18.82 4.60 11.53
CA LEU A 13 19.68 3.42 11.38
C LEU A 13 18.90 2.17 10.95
N GLY A 14 17.66 2.03 11.41
CA GLY A 14 16.76 0.96 10.98
C GLY A 14 16.40 1.03 9.48
N PHE A 15 16.25 2.23 8.93
CA PHE A 15 16.07 2.42 7.48
C PHE A 15 17.33 2.11 6.70
N LEU A 16 18.50 2.56 7.17
CA LEU A 16 19.78 2.26 6.55
C LEU A 16 20.07 0.75 6.51
N ARG A 17 19.71 0.02 7.57
CA ARG A 17 19.88 -1.45 7.61
C ARG A 17 18.94 -2.18 6.67
N ARG A 18 17.66 -1.78 6.60
CA ARG A 18 16.65 -2.43 5.75
C ARG A 18 16.83 -2.13 4.26
N GLY A 19 17.23 -0.90 3.92
CA GLY A 19 17.35 -0.43 2.53
C GLY A 19 18.77 -0.25 2.02
N GLY A 20 19.79 -0.65 2.79
CA GLY A 20 21.18 -0.21 2.60
C GLY A 20 21.73 -0.37 1.18
N ALA A 21 21.56 -1.54 0.55
CA ALA A 21 22.07 -1.79 -0.80
C ALA A 21 21.39 -0.92 -1.86
N ALA A 22 20.06 -0.80 -1.80
CA ALA A 22 19.31 0.00 -2.76
C ALA A 22 19.50 1.51 -2.54
N LEU A 23 19.59 1.94 -1.28
CA LEU A 23 19.96 3.31 -0.94
C LEU A 23 21.37 3.65 -1.39
N ALA A 24 22.32 2.72 -1.25
CA ALA A 24 23.69 2.91 -1.74
C ALA A 24 23.72 3.03 -3.26
N ALA A 25 22.94 2.24 -4.00
CA ALA A 25 22.83 2.36 -5.44
C ALA A 25 22.24 3.71 -5.88
N LEU A 26 21.17 4.16 -5.21
CA LEU A 26 20.57 5.47 -5.42
C LEU A 26 21.53 6.62 -5.08
N ALA A 27 22.23 6.51 -3.95
CA ALA A 27 23.22 7.47 -3.52
C ALA A 27 24.43 7.54 -4.48
N ALA A 28 24.89 6.39 -4.99
CA ALA A 28 25.95 6.33 -6.01
C ALA A 28 25.52 7.00 -7.31
N LEU A 29 24.26 6.83 -7.72
CA LEU A 29 23.70 7.52 -8.89
C LEU A 29 23.72 9.06 -8.70
N ALA A 30 23.23 9.55 -7.56
CA ALA A 30 23.26 10.99 -7.26
C ALA A 30 24.69 11.54 -7.22
N ALA A 31 25.60 10.81 -6.58
CA ALA A 31 27.00 11.22 -6.47
C ALA A 31 27.73 11.23 -7.83
N ALA A 32 27.44 10.29 -8.71
CA ALA A 32 27.99 10.27 -10.06
C ALA A 32 27.51 11.48 -10.89
N VAL A 33 26.24 11.85 -10.74
CA VAL A 33 25.64 13.00 -11.43
C VAL A 33 26.28 14.31 -10.97
N ASP A 34 26.53 14.46 -9.67
CA ASP A 34 27.23 15.61 -9.12
C ASP A 34 28.66 15.74 -9.63
N ALA A 35 29.39 14.62 -9.62
CA ALA A 35 30.76 14.59 -10.11
C ALA A 35 30.83 14.98 -11.59
N MET A 36 29.83 14.57 -12.39
CA MET A 36 29.73 14.96 -13.80
C MET A 36 29.36 16.44 -13.96
N ALA A 37 28.41 16.94 -13.16
CA ALA A 37 27.99 18.34 -13.21
C ALA A 37 29.12 19.31 -12.83
N SER A 38 29.88 19.01 -11.76
CA SER A 38 31.02 19.82 -11.34
C SER A 38 32.17 19.80 -12.35
N THR A 39 32.41 18.65 -13.00
CA THR A 39 33.40 18.53 -14.08
C THR A 39 32.99 19.36 -15.30
N LEU A 40 31.72 19.29 -15.72
CA LEU A 40 31.22 20.10 -16.84
C LEU A 40 31.28 21.60 -16.52
N ALA A 41 30.95 22.00 -15.29
CA ALA A 41 31.02 23.38 -14.85
C ALA A 41 32.46 23.93 -14.86
N SER A 42 33.45 23.11 -14.51
CA SER A 42 34.87 23.53 -14.53
C SER A 42 35.47 23.57 -15.94
N ILE A 43 35.04 22.70 -16.86
CA ILE A 43 35.49 22.72 -18.27
C ILE A 43 34.89 23.89 -19.04
N LEU A 44 33.59 24.16 -18.84
CA LEU A 44 32.84 25.16 -19.61
C LEU A 44 32.93 26.56 -19.00
N ALA A 45 33.94 26.79 -18.15
CA ALA A 45 34.19 27.94 -17.27
C ALA A 45 33.69 29.30 -17.78
N VAL A 46 32.40 29.60 -17.59
CA VAL A 46 31.78 30.90 -17.24
C VAL A 46 30.26 30.87 -17.54
N GLY A 47 29.44 31.33 -16.59
CA GLY A 47 28.07 31.79 -16.85
C GLY A 47 26.97 30.73 -16.76
N LEU A 48 25.95 30.88 -17.60
CA LEU A 48 24.66 30.18 -17.55
C LEU A 48 24.78 28.64 -17.53
N VAL A 49 25.82 28.07 -18.15
CA VAL A 49 26.01 26.61 -18.25
C VAL A 49 26.29 25.98 -16.88
N ALA A 50 27.08 26.63 -16.02
CA ALA A 50 27.33 26.14 -14.66
C ALA A 50 26.03 26.15 -13.82
N TRP A 51 25.21 27.19 -13.97
CA TRP A 51 23.90 27.28 -13.33
C TRP A 51 22.93 26.20 -13.81
N ILE A 52 22.91 25.91 -15.11
CA ILE A 52 22.11 24.81 -15.67
C ILE A 52 22.60 23.47 -15.12
N GLY A 53 23.91 23.25 -15.06
CA GLY A 53 24.50 22.03 -14.50
C GLY A 53 24.07 21.79 -13.05
N GLU A 54 24.15 22.82 -12.20
CA GLU A 54 23.73 22.71 -10.79
C GLU A 54 22.20 22.54 -10.68
N ALA A 55 21.42 23.22 -11.51
CA ALA A 55 19.97 23.03 -11.53
C ALA A 55 19.59 21.58 -11.92
N VAL A 56 20.26 21.01 -12.91
CA VAL A 56 20.07 19.61 -13.32
C VAL A 56 20.47 18.66 -12.20
N SER A 57 21.63 18.87 -11.57
CA SER A 57 22.07 18.09 -10.41
C SER A 57 21.01 18.14 -9.28
N LEU A 58 20.52 19.33 -8.91
CA LEU A 58 19.49 19.50 -7.89
C LEU A 58 18.23 18.67 -8.20
N VAL A 59 17.77 18.70 -9.44
CA VAL A 59 16.60 17.92 -9.89
C VAL A 59 16.86 16.43 -9.78
N VAL A 60 18.04 15.96 -10.20
CA VAL A 60 18.41 14.55 -10.10
C VAL A 60 18.55 14.10 -8.64
N ARG A 61 19.19 14.90 -7.78
CA ARG A 61 19.25 14.65 -6.33
C ARG A 61 17.84 14.50 -5.75
N ALA A 62 16.95 15.43 -6.06
CA ALA A 62 15.59 15.38 -5.56
C ALA A 62 14.79 14.18 -6.10
N TRP A 63 15.02 13.78 -7.35
CA TRP A 63 14.43 12.58 -7.93
C TRP A 63 14.92 11.31 -7.21
N VAL A 64 16.23 11.20 -6.96
CA VAL A 64 16.85 10.11 -6.20
C VAL A 64 16.31 10.06 -4.78
N TYR A 65 16.23 11.19 -4.09
CA TYR A 65 15.64 11.27 -2.75
C TYR A 65 14.14 10.91 -2.76
N GLY A 66 13.42 11.30 -3.81
CA GLY A 66 12.04 10.91 -4.02
C GLY A 66 11.87 9.39 -4.18
N ALA A 67 12.74 8.75 -4.96
CA ALA A 67 12.77 7.29 -5.07
C ALA A 67 13.11 6.64 -3.72
N ALA A 68 14.10 7.18 -2.99
CA ALA A 68 14.44 6.72 -1.65
C ALA A 68 13.26 6.84 -0.67
N MET A 69 12.49 7.93 -0.71
CA MET A 69 11.26 8.08 0.09
C MET A 69 10.24 7.00 -0.26
N LEU A 70 10.01 6.76 -1.55
CA LEU A 70 9.11 5.71 -2.03
C LEU A 70 9.60 4.31 -1.71
N MET A 71 10.86 4.10 -1.33
CA MET A 71 11.34 2.80 -0.84
C MET A 71 11.21 2.70 0.68
N LEU A 72 11.59 3.76 1.39
CA LEU A 72 11.69 3.77 2.84
C LEU A 72 10.34 3.92 3.54
N VAL A 73 9.40 4.65 2.94
CA VAL A 73 8.11 4.99 3.55
C VAL A 73 6.96 4.13 3.02
N GLN A 74 7.27 3.00 2.36
CA GLN A 74 6.22 2.07 1.89
C GLN A 74 5.43 1.52 3.07
N PRO A 75 4.10 1.68 3.09
CA PRO A 75 3.27 0.88 3.97
C PRO A 75 3.40 -0.60 3.58
N GLY A 76 3.57 -1.49 4.55
CA GLY A 76 3.54 -2.94 4.33
C GLY A 76 4.87 -3.65 4.08
N GLY A 77 6.01 -2.95 4.11
CA GLY A 77 7.34 -3.58 4.21
C GLY A 77 7.82 -4.40 2.99
N ALA A 78 7.02 -4.52 1.93
CA ALA A 78 7.44 -5.17 0.70
C ALA A 78 8.58 -4.35 0.04
N PRO A 79 9.76 -4.95 -0.20
CA PRO A 79 10.88 -4.23 -0.77
C PRO A 79 10.56 -3.84 -2.21
N VAL A 80 10.32 -2.55 -2.45
CA VAL A 80 10.24 -2.02 -3.80
C VAL A 80 11.65 -1.89 -4.34
N GLY A 81 11.93 -2.55 -5.47
CA GLY A 81 13.23 -2.42 -6.12
C GLY A 81 13.54 -0.97 -6.50
N ALA A 82 14.82 -0.58 -6.45
CA ALA A 82 15.27 0.79 -6.75
C ALA A 82 14.79 1.28 -8.13
N VAL A 83 14.79 0.41 -9.14
CA VAL A 83 14.32 0.74 -10.50
C VAL A 83 12.83 1.06 -10.53
N ALA A 84 12.01 0.26 -9.85
CA ALA A 84 10.58 0.50 -9.76
C ALA A 84 10.27 1.80 -8.98
N ALA A 85 11.04 2.08 -7.92
CA ALA A 85 10.93 3.32 -7.17
C ALA A 85 11.32 4.55 -8.00
N LEU A 86 12.41 4.48 -8.78
CA LEU A 86 12.83 5.52 -9.73
C LEU A 86 11.76 5.76 -10.79
N GLY A 87 11.17 4.70 -11.35
CA GLY A 87 10.07 4.81 -12.32
C GLY A 87 8.84 5.51 -11.73
N LYS A 88 8.45 5.16 -10.50
CA LYS A 88 7.34 5.83 -9.79
C LYS A 88 7.67 7.30 -9.47
N ALA A 89 8.88 7.58 -9.00
CA ALA A 89 9.35 8.94 -8.72
C ALA A 89 9.43 9.77 -10.01
N GLY A 90 9.82 9.16 -11.13
CA GLY A 90 9.96 9.80 -12.44
C GLY A 90 8.62 10.33 -12.96
N ARG A 91 7.52 9.60 -12.75
CA ARG A 91 6.16 10.08 -13.08
C ARG A 91 5.76 11.34 -12.31
N ARG A 92 6.36 11.58 -11.14
CA ARG A 92 6.12 12.77 -10.31
C ARG A 92 7.18 13.86 -10.49
N LEU A 93 8.16 13.65 -11.36
CA LEU A 93 9.29 14.56 -11.55
C LEU A 93 8.86 15.97 -12.01
N PRO A 94 7.93 16.16 -12.95
CA PRO A 94 7.48 17.50 -13.33
C PRO A 94 6.86 18.28 -12.16
N LEU A 95 6.07 17.59 -11.33
CA LEU A 95 5.45 18.15 -10.14
C LEU A 95 6.53 18.51 -9.08
N LEU A 96 7.51 17.62 -8.89
CA LEU A 96 8.64 17.83 -7.99
C LEU A 96 9.46 19.05 -8.40
N VAL A 97 9.80 19.17 -9.69
CA VAL A 97 10.57 20.31 -10.23
C VAL A 97 9.81 21.61 -10.01
N GLY A 98 8.51 21.64 -10.32
CA GLY A 98 7.68 22.83 -10.13
C GLY A 98 7.67 23.29 -8.66
N TRP A 99 7.47 22.38 -7.72
CA TRP A 99 7.46 22.73 -6.29
C TRP A 99 8.84 23.05 -5.72
N LEU A 100 9.91 22.41 -6.21
CA LEU A 100 11.28 22.74 -5.82
C LEU A 100 11.65 24.14 -6.27
N LEU A 101 11.31 24.53 -7.50
CA LEU A 101 11.56 25.88 -8.01
C LEU A 101 10.88 26.93 -7.11
N ILE A 102 9.60 26.72 -6.80
CA ILE A 102 8.84 27.62 -5.92
C ILE A 102 9.48 27.66 -4.52
N ALA A 103 9.88 26.50 -3.99
CA ALA A 103 10.52 26.41 -2.68
C ALA A 103 11.85 27.19 -2.63
N VAL A 104 12.70 27.04 -3.65
CA VAL A 104 13.97 27.78 -3.77
C VAL A 104 13.72 29.29 -3.83
N VAL A 105 12.78 29.73 -4.69
CA VAL A 105 12.44 31.16 -4.81
C VAL A 105 11.94 31.72 -3.47
N LEU A 106 11.07 31.00 -2.76
CA LEU A 106 10.57 31.42 -1.46
C LEU A 106 11.67 31.48 -0.39
N VAL A 107 12.59 30.51 -0.37
CA VAL A 107 13.71 30.50 0.57
C VAL A 107 14.66 31.65 0.30
N VAL A 108 15.04 31.88 -0.96
CA VAL A 108 15.95 32.97 -1.36
C VAL A 108 15.32 34.33 -1.08
N ALA A 109 14.05 34.53 -1.49
CA ALA A 109 13.32 35.77 -1.22
C ALA A 109 13.17 36.00 0.29
N GLY A 110 12.89 34.94 1.05
CA GLY A 110 12.84 34.97 2.51
C GLY A 110 14.17 35.42 3.10
N LEU A 111 15.27 34.76 2.75
CA LEU A 111 16.61 35.09 3.25
C LEU A 111 17.05 36.50 2.87
N ALA A 112 16.72 36.96 1.66
CA ALA A 112 17.05 38.30 1.17
C ALA A 112 16.26 39.40 1.88
N ALA A 113 14.97 39.16 2.14
CA ALA A 113 14.14 40.12 2.87
C ALA A 113 14.49 40.14 4.36
N LEU A 114 14.48 38.97 5.01
CA LEU A 114 14.70 38.78 6.45
C LEU A 114 15.31 37.40 6.73
N LEU A 115 16.48 37.37 7.38
CA LEU A 115 17.19 36.12 7.69
C LEU A 115 16.31 35.06 8.39
N VAL A 116 15.48 35.48 9.36
CA VAL A 116 14.67 34.57 10.20
C VAL A 116 13.57 33.86 9.41
N PRO A 117 12.68 34.54 8.65
CA PRO A 117 11.74 33.91 7.72
C PRO A 117 12.40 33.00 6.69
N GLY A 118 13.55 33.40 6.14
CA GLY A 118 14.30 32.57 5.20
C GLY A 118 14.75 31.24 5.81
N LEU A 119 15.35 31.28 7.01
CA LEU A 119 15.74 30.09 7.75
C LEU A 119 14.54 29.21 8.14
N TYR A 120 13.42 29.82 8.51
CA TYR A 120 12.18 29.09 8.78
C TYR A 120 11.72 28.31 7.55
N LEU A 121 11.66 28.97 6.38
CA LEU A 121 11.28 28.33 5.13
C LEU A 121 12.27 27.25 4.70
N LEU A 122 13.57 27.47 4.89
CA LEU A 122 14.61 26.49 4.59
C LEU A 122 14.39 25.19 5.38
N VAL A 123 14.15 25.29 6.69
CA VAL A 123 13.91 24.12 7.55
C VAL A 123 12.62 23.40 7.15
N VAL A 124 11.52 24.15 6.97
CA VAL A 124 10.23 23.54 6.64
C VAL A 124 10.30 22.86 5.27
N LEU A 125 10.68 23.60 4.22
CA LEU A 125 10.66 23.10 2.86
C LEU A 125 11.76 22.05 2.62
N GLY A 126 12.96 22.27 3.15
CA GLY A 126 14.08 21.35 3.01
C GLY A 126 13.83 19.99 3.69
N SER A 127 13.02 19.95 4.75
CA SER A 127 12.70 18.69 5.44
C SER A 127 11.49 17.95 4.87
N THR A 128 10.52 18.64 4.23
CA THR A 128 9.25 18.01 3.84
C THR A 128 8.96 18.00 2.35
N VAL A 129 9.47 18.93 1.55
CA VAL A 129 8.95 19.15 0.17
C VAL A 129 9.09 17.90 -0.70
N ILE A 130 10.24 17.23 -0.63
CA ILE A 130 10.50 16.02 -1.43
C ILE A 130 9.52 14.92 -1.02
N ALA A 131 9.36 14.66 0.28
CA ALA A 131 8.49 13.60 0.78
C ALA A 131 7.00 13.88 0.51
N VAL A 132 6.52 15.11 0.75
CA VAL A 132 5.12 15.48 0.53
C VAL A 132 4.73 15.39 -0.95
N VAL A 133 5.60 15.84 -1.86
CA VAL A 133 5.31 15.78 -3.29
C VAL A 133 5.42 14.35 -3.82
N THR A 134 6.46 13.60 -3.42
CA THR A 134 6.68 12.24 -3.94
C THR A 134 5.77 11.18 -3.32
N VAL A 135 5.35 11.34 -2.06
CA VAL A 135 4.48 10.39 -1.36
C VAL A 135 3.02 10.85 -1.47
N GLU A 136 2.68 12.04 -0.98
CA GLU A 136 1.28 12.51 -0.94
C GLU A 136 0.79 13.13 -2.26
N GLY A 137 1.68 13.62 -3.12
CA GLY A 137 1.29 14.34 -4.34
C GLY A 137 0.66 15.71 -4.04
N ARG A 138 0.96 16.30 -2.88
CA ARG A 138 0.39 17.56 -2.41
C ARG A 138 1.41 18.71 -2.47
N GLY A 139 0.92 19.94 -2.34
CA GLY A 139 1.74 21.16 -2.41
C GLY A 139 2.26 21.71 -1.07
N LEU A 140 2.82 22.93 -1.09
CA LEU A 140 3.51 23.56 0.05
C LEU A 140 2.62 23.81 1.27
N ARG A 141 1.32 24.02 1.09
CA ARG A 141 0.36 24.19 2.21
C ARG A 141 0.39 22.97 3.14
N ARG A 142 0.56 21.77 2.58
CA ARG A 142 0.68 20.53 3.36
C ARG A 142 1.99 20.48 4.14
N CYS A 143 3.09 20.94 3.55
CA CYS A 143 4.40 21.06 4.23
C CYS A 143 4.31 21.92 5.50
N LEU A 144 3.68 23.09 5.39
CA LEU A 144 3.47 24.00 6.53
C LEU A 144 2.56 23.38 7.61
N GLY A 145 1.50 22.68 7.20
CA GLY A 145 0.58 22.01 8.14
C GLY A 145 1.25 20.90 8.96
N LEU A 146 2.13 20.13 8.31
CA LEU A 146 2.89 19.06 8.97
C LEU A 146 3.85 19.62 10.04
N VAL A 147 4.56 20.71 9.76
CA VAL A 147 5.58 21.25 10.68
C VAL A 147 4.97 22.14 11.78
N ARG A 148 3.71 22.58 11.66
CA ARG A 148 3.05 23.48 12.63
C ARG A 148 3.16 22.95 14.07
N GLY A 149 3.63 23.76 15.01
CA GLY A 149 3.78 23.35 16.41
C GLY A 149 4.89 22.32 16.69
N ARG A 150 5.66 21.91 15.68
CA ARG A 150 6.83 21.01 15.84
C ARG A 150 8.11 21.58 15.24
N PHE A 151 8.09 22.85 14.85
CA PHE A 151 9.19 23.54 14.17
C PHE A 151 10.55 23.32 14.85
N TRP A 152 10.66 23.59 16.15
CA TRP A 152 11.93 23.46 16.87
C TRP A 152 12.50 22.04 16.87
N SER A 153 11.63 21.03 16.97
CA SER A 153 12.04 19.63 16.88
C SER A 153 12.53 19.29 15.47
N THR A 154 11.88 19.78 14.44
CA THR A 154 12.30 19.59 13.05
C THR A 154 13.60 20.33 12.75
N ALA A 155 13.74 21.57 13.23
CA ALA A 155 14.93 22.40 13.07
C ALA A 155 16.16 21.76 13.73
N ALA A 156 16.03 21.25 14.95
CA ALA A 156 17.12 20.58 15.65
C ALA A 156 17.62 19.34 14.88
N ARG A 157 16.70 18.52 14.39
CA ARG A 157 17.04 17.32 13.60
C ARG A 157 17.64 17.66 12.24
N PHE A 158 17.09 18.70 11.61
CA PHE A 158 17.60 19.23 10.34
C PHE A 158 19.04 19.70 10.51
N LEU A 159 19.35 20.50 11.54
CA LEU A 159 20.71 20.93 11.84
C LEU A 159 21.64 19.77 12.19
N MET A 160 21.20 18.83 13.02
CA MET A 160 21.99 17.65 13.41
C MET A 160 22.35 16.73 12.24
N THR A 161 21.58 16.76 11.16
CA THR A 161 21.83 15.91 9.98
C THR A 161 22.52 16.69 8.87
N LEU A 162 22.00 17.88 8.54
CA LEU A 162 22.47 18.65 7.42
C LEU A 162 23.86 19.25 7.69
N ALA A 163 24.14 19.73 8.91
CA ALA A 163 25.45 20.34 9.18
C ALA A 163 26.60 19.33 9.04
N PRO A 164 26.53 18.11 9.60
CA PRO A 164 27.54 17.09 9.34
C PRO A 164 27.61 16.66 7.87
N ALA A 165 26.45 16.55 7.20
CA ALA A 165 26.43 16.14 5.80
C ALA A 165 27.09 17.20 4.89
N VAL A 166 26.77 18.49 5.09
CA VAL A 166 27.42 19.60 4.39
C VAL A 166 28.92 19.63 4.71
N GLY A 167 29.31 19.52 5.98
CA GLY A 167 30.73 19.44 6.36
C GLY A 167 31.45 18.27 5.68
N TRP A 168 30.77 17.13 5.55
CA TRP A 168 31.29 15.97 4.82
C TRP A 168 31.46 16.28 3.33
N TRP A 169 30.44 16.85 2.66
CA TRP A 169 30.53 17.25 1.24
C TRP A 169 31.73 18.16 0.98
N TRP A 170 31.88 19.22 1.78
CA TRP A 170 33.00 20.15 1.68
C TRP A 170 34.35 19.45 1.89
N GLY A 171 34.43 18.55 2.87
CA GLY A 171 35.63 17.74 3.09
C GLY A 171 35.97 16.82 1.91
N THR A 172 34.95 16.21 1.29
CA THR A 172 35.14 15.33 0.13
C THR A 172 35.58 16.10 -1.11
N GLU A 173 35.04 17.30 -1.34
CA GLU A 173 35.46 18.18 -2.44
C GLU A 173 36.89 18.68 -2.24
N ALA A 174 37.22 19.14 -1.02
CA ALA A 174 38.57 19.56 -0.68
C ALA A 174 39.58 18.41 -0.88
N LEU A 175 39.26 17.20 -0.44
CA LEU A 175 40.10 16.03 -0.66
C LEU A 175 40.22 15.69 -2.16
N ALA A 176 39.11 15.68 -2.89
CA ALA A 176 39.09 15.38 -4.32
C ALA A 176 39.93 16.37 -5.13
N SER A 177 39.98 17.64 -4.73
CA SER A 177 40.81 18.67 -5.39
C SER A 177 42.31 18.41 -5.32
N THR A 178 42.77 17.55 -4.40
CA THR A 178 44.19 17.14 -4.29
C THR A 178 44.57 15.99 -5.22
N LEU A 179 43.59 15.36 -5.87
CA LEU A 179 43.80 14.21 -6.74
C LEU A 179 43.87 14.63 -8.23
N PRO A 180 44.51 13.83 -9.09
CA PRO A 180 44.43 14.02 -10.54
C PRO A 180 42.97 14.03 -11.03
N VAL A 181 42.65 14.85 -12.02
CA VAL A 181 41.29 15.03 -12.59
C VAL A 181 40.52 13.72 -12.79
N PRO A 182 41.07 12.64 -13.39
CA PRO A 182 40.31 11.41 -13.57
C PRO A 182 40.06 10.61 -12.27
N LEU A 183 40.82 10.86 -11.21
CA LEU A 183 40.63 10.21 -9.91
C LEU A 183 39.75 11.04 -8.97
N SER A 184 39.76 12.36 -9.13
CA SER A 184 38.99 13.26 -8.27
C SER A 184 37.48 13.03 -8.39
N TRP A 185 36.94 12.79 -9.60
CA TRP A 185 35.50 12.54 -9.78
C TRP A 185 35.05 11.19 -9.21
N ILE A 186 35.87 10.13 -9.36
CA ILE A 186 35.58 8.81 -8.78
C ILE A 186 35.61 8.89 -7.26
N ALA A 187 36.63 9.55 -6.70
CA ALA A 187 36.78 9.72 -5.26
C ALA A 187 35.64 10.56 -4.67
N ALA A 188 35.32 11.71 -5.27
CA ALA A 188 34.20 12.55 -4.84
C ALA A 188 32.87 11.80 -4.88
N GLY A 189 32.61 11.07 -5.98
CA GLY A 189 31.41 10.26 -6.14
C GLY A 189 31.30 9.17 -5.07
N ALA A 190 32.35 8.37 -4.88
CA ALA A 190 32.35 7.28 -3.91
C ALA A 190 32.24 7.81 -2.46
N LEU A 191 32.91 8.91 -2.14
CA LEU A 191 32.89 9.50 -0.82
C LEU A 191 31.59 10.26 -0.51
N ALA A 192 30.83 10.73 -1.49
CA ALA A 192 29.55 11.41 -1.25
C ALA A 192 28.41 10.45 -0.90
N VAL A 193 28.52 9.15 -1.25
CA VAL A 193 27.49 8.13 -1.02
C VAL A 193 26.96 8.10 0.43
N PRO A 194 27.81 8.09 1.48
CA PRO A 194 27.34 8.07 2.87
C PRO A 194 26.50 9.30 3.24
N ALA A 195 26.85 10.48 2.73
CA ALA A 195 26.12 11.71 2.99
C ALA A 195 24.72 11.66 2.35
N TYR A 196 24.63 11.19 1.10
CA TYR A 196 23.37 10.94 0.41
C TYR A 196 22.46 9.96 1.18
N MET A 197 23.03 8.84 1.66
CA MET A 197 22.28 7.87 2.46
C MET A 197 21.77 8.47 3.76
N ALA A 198 22.59 9.27 4.45
CA ALA A 198 22.21 9.94 5.69
C ALA A 198 21.07 10.95 5.47
N VAL A 199 21.13 11.76 4.41
CA VAL A 199 20.07 12.71 4.05
C VAL A 199 18.78 11.97 3.70
N ALA A 200 18.84 10.89 2.92
CA ALA A 200 17.67 10.09 2.59
C ALA A 200 17.02 9.48 3.84
N ALA A 201 17.81 8.91 4.76
CA ALA A 201 17.30 8.39 6.02
C ALA A 201 16.67 9.49 6.91
N PHE A 202 17.28 10.68 6.95
CA PHE A 202 16.75 11.84 7.66
C PHE A 202 15.40 12.29 7.10
N LEU A 203 15.28 12.43 5.77
CA LEU A 203 14.04 12.84 5.13
C LEU A 203 12.91 11.84 5.44
N ALA A 204 13.20 10.53 5.38
CA ALA A 204 12.21 9.48 5.61
C ALA A 204 11.74 9.48 7.07
N THR A 205 12.69 9.50 8.02
CA THR A 205 12.36 9.54 9.45
C THR A 205 11.57 10.79 9.82
N THR A 206 12.01 11.96 9.35
CA THR A 206 11.35 13.23 9.64
C THR A 206 9.93 13.23 9.09
N TYR A 207 9.73 12.75 7.86
CA TYR A 207 8.41 12.67 7.26
C TYR A 207 7.47 11.72 8.03
N VAL A 208 7.93 10.51 8.38
CA VAL A 208 7.14 9.53 9.16
C VAL A 208 6.71 10.12 10.50
N GLU A 209 7.61 10.78 11.22
CA GLU A 209 7.25 11.36 12.51
C GLU A 209 6.31 12.55 12.37
N LEU A 210 6.48 13.38 11.33
CA LEU A 210 5.60 14.52 11.08
C LEU A 210 4.18 14.06 10.75
N ILE A 211 4.02 13.03 9.90
CA ILE A 211 2.70 12.48 9.57
C ILE A 211 2.05 11.82 10.78
N GLU A 212 2.82 11.13 11.63
CA GLU A 212 2.31 10.57 12.88
C GLU A 212 1.84 11.64 13.85
N GLY A 213 2.56 12.76 13.98
CA GLY A 213 2.13 13.85 14.84
C GLY A 213 0.90 14.57 14.32
N ASP A 214 0.77 14.72 13.00
CA ASP A 214 -0.43 15.28 12.37
C ASP A 214 -1.64 14.40 12.66
N ARG A 215 -1.50 13.07 12.55
CA ARG A 215 -2.56 12.10 12.89
C ARG A 215 -2.97 12.10 14.37
N ARG A 216 -2.03 12.41 15.27
CA ARG A 216 -2.31 12.49 16.72
C ARG A 216 -2.95 13.81 17.13
N ARG A 217 -3.02 14.83 16.27
CA ARG A 217 -3.71 16.08 16.65
C ARG A 217 -5.21 15.78 16.78
N PRO A 218 -5.84 16.09 17.93
CA PRO A 218 -7.27 15.97 18.07
C PRO A 218 -7.94 16.89 17.05
N ASP A 219 -8.87 16.34 16.28
CA ASP A 219 -9.61 17.11 15.30
C ASP A 219 -10.54 18.08 16.05
N PRO A 220 -10.37 19.42 15.93
CA PRO A 220 -11.17 20.39 16.68
C PRO A 220 -12.66 20.27 16.35
N VAL A 221 -12.98 19.84 15.12
CA VAL A 221 -14.36 19.59 14.67
C VAL A 221 -14.99 18.42 15.43
N ARG A 222 -14.21 17.40 15.80
CA ARG A 222 -14.70 16.21 16.50
C ARG A 222 -14.79 16.38 18.02
N THR A 223 -14.02 17.31 18.58
CA THR A 223 -13.99 17.61 20.02
C THR A 223 -14.98 18.71 20.44
N ALA A 224 -15.43 19.55 19.51
CA ALA A 224 -16.42 20.61 19.79
C ALA A 224 -17.83 20.13 20.20
N PRO A 225 -18.46 19.12 19.59
CA PRO A 225 -19.86 18.78 19.92
C PRO A 225 -20.02 18.03 21.25
N ALA A 226 -19.00 17.30 21.73
CA ALA A 226 -19.09 16.57 23.01
C ALA A 226 -19.01 17.51 24.23
N ALA A 227 -18.27 18.62 24.14
CA ALA A 227 -18.18 19.60 25.21
C ALA A 227 -19.45 20.46 25.36
N ALA A 228 -20.18 20.69 24.26
CA ALA A 228 -21.47 21.39 24.29
C ALA A 228 -22.63 20.51 24.79
N ALA A 229 -22.52 19.18 24.63
CA ALA A 229 -23.54 18.23 25.09
C ALA A 229 -23.44 17.88 26.60
N GLY A 230 -22.32 18.21 27.26
CA GLY A 230 -22.07 17.88 28.66
C GLY A 230 -22.64 18.84 29.71
N SER A 231 -23.32 19.92 29.30
CA SER A 231 -23.87 20.92 30.24
C SER A 231 -25.32 20.66 30.67
N GLN A 232 -25.93 19.52 30.30
CA GLN A 232 -27.40 19.37 30.44
C GLN A 232 -27.91 18.09 31.13
N ARG A 233 -27.08 17.38 31.89
CA ARG A 233 -27.47 16.34 32.88
C ARG A 233 -26.34 16.27 33.92
N ASP A 234 -26.52 16.17 35.22
CA ASP A 234 -27.68 15.80 36.02
C ASP A 234 -27.45 16.28 37.46
N ILE A 235 -28.55 16.47 38.18
CA ILE A 235 -28.58 16.66 39.62
C ILE A 235 -28.31 15.32 40.31
N ASP A 236 -27.50 15.37 41.36
CA ASP A 236 -27.02 14.27 42.18
C ASP A 236 -28.12 13.31 42.68
N VAL A 237 -27.89 12.01 42.48
CA VAL A 237 -28.46 10.94 43.33
C VAL A 237 -27.30 10.07 43.84
N PRO A 238 -27.02 10.06 45.15
CA PRO A 238 -25.92 9.27 45.71
C PRO A 238 -26.33 7.81 45.84
N ARG A 239 -25.45 6.89 45.43
CA ARG A 239 -25.54 5.47 45.81
C ARG A 239 -24.25 5.02 46.50
N PRO A 240 -24.33 4.43 47.71
CA PRO A 240 -23.19 4.00 48.50
C PRO A 240 -22.81 2.54 48.21
N GLY A 241 -21.54 2.22 48.51
CA GLY A 241 -21.05 0.86 48.70
C GLY A 241 -20.56 0.17 47.43
N ASP A 242 -19.24 0.08 47.23
CA ASP A 242 -18.49 -1.04 47.79
C ASP A 242 -17.00 -0.87 47.56
N ALA A 243 -16.26 -1.23 48.62
CA ALA A 243 -14.83 -1.13 48.72
C ALA A 243 -14.18 -2.51 48.60
N THR A 244 -12.88 -2.47 48.29
CA THR A 244 -11.82 -3.45 48.62
C THR A 244 -11.48 -4.56 47.61
N GLY A 245 -10.17 -4.74 47.39
CA GLY A 245 -9.57 -5.96 46.83
C GLY A 245 -8.51 -5.70 45.75
N THR A 246 -7.36 -5.08 46.09
CA THR A 246 -6.03 -5.74 46.19
C THR A 246 -5.35 -6.17 44.87
N GLU A 247 -4.29 -5.44 44.50
CA GLU A 247 -3.17 -5.91 43.66
C GLU A 247 -2.46 -7.13 44.29
N PRO A 248 -1.74 -7.94 43.49
CA PRO A 248 -0.29 -7.81 43.59
C PRO A 248 0.48 -7.77 42.26
N LEU A 249 1.49 -6.91 42.33
CA LEU A 249 2.74 -6.84 41.59
C LEU A 249 3.45 -8.21 41.55
N ASP A 250 3.94 -8.64 40.38
CA ASP A 250 5.12 -9.53 40.35
C ASP A 250 6.00 -9.30 39.13
N THR A 251 7.30 -9.38 39.38
CA THR A 251 8.38 -8.83 38.56
C THR A 251 9.41 -9.89 38.19
N ALA A 252 9.94 -9.76 36.95
CA ALA A 252 11.29 -10.17 36.48
C ALA A 252 11.50 -11.62 35.97
N PRO A 253 12.62 -11.93 35.26
CA PRO A 253 13.61 -11.07 34.57
C PRO A 253 13.88 -11.43 33.09
N ARG A 254 14.53 -10.47 32.41
CA ARG A 254 15.26 -10.60 31.14
C ARG A 254 16.38 -11.65 31.22
N GLN A 255 16.49 -12.50 30.20
CA GLN A 255 17.76 -13.15 29.84
C GLN A 255 18.26 -12.60 28.50
N ARG A 256 19.44 -11.97 28.57
CA ARG A 256 20.30 -11.63 27.43
C ARG A 256 21.16 -12.85 27.12
N THR A 257 21.22 -13.22 25.84
CA THR A 257 22.42 -13.84 25.28
C THR A 257 22.94 -12.95 24.16
N ALA A 258 24.23 -12.64 24.28
CA ALA A 258 25.02 -11.87 23.32
C ALA A 258 25.92 -12.81 22.53
N GLN A 259 26.51 -12.25 21.46
CA GLN A 259 27.63 -12.77 20.63
C GLN A 259 27.24 -13.85 19.63
N SER A 260 27.74 -13.89 18.39
CA SER A 260 28.63 -13.06 17.57
C SER A 260 28.51 -13.62 16.14
N SER A 261 28.61 -12.85 15.05
CA SER A 261 29.91 -12.69 14.39
C SER A 261 29.91 -11.54 13.37
N VAL A 262 31.03 -10.83 13.43
CA VAL A 262 31.54 -9.86 12.47
C VAL A 262 32.24 -10.62 11.32
N VAL A 263 32.49 -9.92 10.21
CA VAL A 263 33.44 -10.22 9.12
C VAL A 263 32.80 -10.72 7.81
N ARG A 264 32.48 -9.78 6.91
CA ARG A 264 33.10 -9.68 5.56
C ARG A 264 32.65 -8.41 4.85
N GLY A 265 33.55 -7.45 4.79
CA GLY A 265 33.44 -6.25 3.97
C GLY A 265 34.10 -6.41 2.60
N THR A 266 33.83 -5.41 1.76
CA THR A 266 34.66 -4.86 0.68
C THR A 266 34.77 -5.58 -0.68
N ALA A 267 34.24 -6.79 -0.88
CA ALA A 267 34.24 -7.41 -2.23
C ALA A 267 33.02 -7.03 -3.11
N GLY A 268 31.93 -6.51 -2.54
CA GLY A 268 30.64 -6.34 -3.25
C GLY A 268 30.51 -5.09 -4.12
N VAL A 269 31.32 -4.05 -3.89
CA VAL A 269 31.13 -2.75 -4.55
C VAL A 269 31.69 -2.72 -5.97
N VAL A 270 32.76 -3.48 -6.25
CA VAL A 270 33.33 -3.61 -7.60
C VAL A 270 32.52 -4.59 -8.46
N ALA A 271 31.94 -5.64 -7.85
CA ALA A 271 31.07 -6.59 -8.53
C ALA A 271 29.71 -6.00 -8.94
N GLY A 272 29.16 -5.08 -8.13
CA GLY A 272 27.90 -4.40 -8.43
C GLY A 272 27.99 -3.48 -9.66
N LEU A 273 29.15 -2.85 -9.89
CA LEU A 273 29.36 -1.97 -11.05
C LEU A 273 29.52 -2.76 -12.36
N LEU A 274 30.14 -3.95 -12.30
CA LEU A 274 30.30 -4.86 -13.44
C LEU A 274 29.01 -5.60 -13.82
N LEU A 275 28.13 -5.90 -12.85
CA LEU A 275 26.84 -6.56 -13.09
C LEU A 275 25.81 -5.66 -13.78
N VAL A 276 25.87 -4.34 -13.56
CA VAL A 276 24.98 -3.38 -14.24
C VAL A 276 25.34 -3.23 -15.73
N LEU A 277 26.62 -3.40 -16.09
CA LEU A 277 27.06 -3.41 -17.48
C LEU A 277 26.82 -4.77 -18.18
N ALA A 278 26.87 -5.88 -17.43
CA ALA A 278 26.59 -7.22 -17.98
C ALA A 278 25.09 -7.52 -18.14
N GLY A 279 24.22 -6.95 -17.28
CA GLY A 279 22.77 -7.19 -17.32
C GLY A 279 22.06 -6.66 -18.58
N ALA A 280 22.63 -5.66 -19.25
CA ALA A 280 22.09 -5.13 -20.51
C ALA A 280 22.32 -6.08 -21.72
N ALA A 281 23.27 -7.02 -21.63
CA ALA A 281 23.59 -7.94 -22.73
C ALA A 281 22.80 -9.28 -22.68
N VAL A 282 22.26 -9.66 -21.52
CA VAL A 282 21.61 -10.98 -21.29
C VAL A 282 20.09 -10.95 -21.45
N TRP A 283 19.47 -9.77 -21.53
CA TRP A 283 18.01 -9.60 -21.65
C TRP A 283 17.39 -10.15 -22.95
N GLY A 284 18.21 -10.60 -23.91
CA GLY A 284 17.76 -11.07 -25.22
C GLY A 284 17.34 -12.55 -25.32
N SER A 285 17.56 -13.41 -24.31
CA SER A 285 17.62 -14.87 -24.57
C SER A 285 16.73 -15.81 -23.73
N LEU A 286 15.69 -15.36 -23.03
CA LEU A 286 14.84 -16.29 -22.25
C LEU A 286 13.35 -16.24 -22.65
N ARG A 287 12.90 -17.25 -23.41
CA ARG A 287 11.49 -17.67 -23.55
C ARG A 287 11.22 -18.88 -22.65
N PRO A 288 10.10 -18.96 -21.93
CA PRO A 288 9.75 -20.14 -21.15
C PRO A 288 9.04 -21.20 -22.01
N SER A 289 9.54 -22.44 -21.96
CA SER A 289 8.91 -23.65 -22.48
C SER A 289 7.94 -24.25 -21.45
N GLY A 290 6.82 -24.77 -21.95
CA GLY A 290 5.66 -25.22 -21.16
C GLY A 290 5.84 -26.55 -20.43
N VAL A 291 4.98 -26.75 -19.44
CA VAL A 291 4.75 -28.01 -18.73
C VAL A 291 3.27 -28.30 -18.85
N ALA A 292 2.94 -29.42 -19.50
CA ALA A 292 1.61 -29.99 -19.55
C ALA A 292 1.70 -31.51 -19.27
N ASP A 293 0.58 -32.05 -18.83
CA ASP A 293 0.22 -33.46 -18.67
C ASP A 293 0.48 -34.12 -17.30
N GLN A 294 -0.61 -34.20 -16.51
CA GLN A 294 -1.17 -35.46 -15.98
C GLN A 294 -2.50 -35.17 -15.26
N VAL A 295 -3.63 -35.52 -15.87
CA VAL A 295 -4.93 -35.64 -15.16
C VAL A 295 -5.62 -36.93 -15.62
N GLY A 296 -5.94 -37.79 -14.66
CA GLY A 296 -6.46 -39.15 -14.85
C GLY A 296 -7.92 -39.20 -15.30
N SER A 297 -8.23 -40.23 -16.08
CA SER A 297 -9.53 -40.54 -16.65
C SER A 297 -10.46 -41.20 -15.62
N GLY A 298 -11.30 -40.41 -14.95
CA GLY A 298 -12.51 -40.90 -14.28
C GLY A 298 -13.69 -40.91 -15.25
N GLU A 299 -14.47 -41.99 -15.26
CA GLU A 299 -15.61 -42.20 -16.15
C GLU A 299 -16.75 -41.22 -15.81
N PRO A 300 -17.19 -40.36 -16.76
CA PRO A 300 -18.10 -39.26 -16.45
C PRO A 300 -19.54 -39.75 -16.25
N SER A 301 -20.14 -39.37 -15.12
CA SER A 301 -21.58 -39.52 -14.87
C SER A 301 -22.41 -38.79 -15.95
N ALA A 302 -23.58 -39.35 -16.28
CA ALA A 302 -24.46 -38.81 -17.31
C ALA A 302 -24.77 -37.31 -17.06
N PRO A 303 -24.79 -36.46 -18.10
CA PRO A 303 -24.92 -35.02 -17.94
C PRO A 303 -26.30 -34.64 -17.36
N ALA A 304 -26.29 -33.84 -16.30
CA ALA A 304 -27.50 -33.26 -15.71
C ALA A 304 -28.30 -32.45 -16.76
N PRO A 305 -29.65 -32.47 -16.68
CA PRO A 305 -30.53 -31.73 -17.58
C PRO A 305 -30.20 -30.22 -17.58
N VAL A 306 -30.36 -29.57 -18.73
CA VAL A 306 -30.06 -28.14 -18.86
C VAL A 306 -31.15 -27.33 -18.13
N PRO A 307 -30.79 -26.45 -17.17
CA PRO A 307 -31.77 -25.63 -16.47
C PRO A 307 -32.50 -24.71 -17.45
N THR A 308 -33.82 -24.60 -17.29
CA THR A 308 -34.69 -23.81 -18.19
C THR A 308 -34.66 -22.31 -17.90
N THR A 309 -34.15 -21.90 -16.73
CA THR A 309 -34.04 -20.49 -16.32
C THR A 309 -32.75 -20.22 -15.56
N ALA A 310 -32.27 -18.96 -15.57
CA ALA A 310 -31.12 -18.53 -14.78
C ALA A 310 -31.36 -18.75 -13.28
N ALA A 311 -32.57 -18.45 -12.80
CA ALA A 311 -32.96 -18.66 -11.41
C ALA A 311 -32.83 -20.13 -10.99
N ALA A 312 -33.26 -21.08 -11.83
CA ALA A 312 -33.12 -22.50 -11.53
C ALA A 312 -31.63 -22.92 -11.48
N ALA A 313 -30.84 -22.48 -12.46
CA ALA A 313 -29.40 -22.76 -12.49
C ALA A 313 -28.71 -22.22 -11.23
N PHE A 314 -29.00 -20.98 -10.83
CA PHE A 314 -28.38 -20.37 -9.65
C PHE A 314 -28.84 -21.01 -8.35
N ALA A 315 -30.13 -21.35 -8.25
CA ALA A 315 -30.66 -22.02 -7.06
C ALA A 315 -30.01 -23.40 -6.87
N GLU A 316 -29.84 -24.17 -7.95
CA GLU A 316 -29.17 -25.47 -7.92
C GLU A 316 -27.69 -25.31 -7.56
N THR A 317 -26.97 -24.41 -8.24
CA THR A 317 -25.56 -24.14 -7.93
C THR A 317 -25.36 -23.66 -6.50
N TYR A 318 -26.21 -22.74 -6.03
CA TYR A 318 -26.19 -22.26 -4.64
C TYR A 318 -26.45 -23.40 -3.65
N THR A 319 -27.48 -24.21 -3.89
CA THR A 319 -27.82 -25.33 -3.00
C THR A 319 -26.67 -26.32 -2.90
N GLN A 320 -26.02 -26.64 -4.02
CA GLN A 320 -24.88 -27.54 -4.01
C GLN A 320 -23.66 -26.92 -3.31
N SER A 321 -23.29 -25.69 -3.66
CA SER A 321 -22.18 -24.98 -3.00
C SER A 321 -22.38 -24.87 -1.48
N ARG A 322 -23.62 -24.64 -1.02
CA ARG A 322 -23.98 -24.64 0.40
C ARG A 322 -23.90 -26.03 1.03
N ARG A 323 -24.22 -27.11 0.29
CA ARG A 323 -24.09 -28.50 0.76
C ARG A 323 -22.64 -28.89 1.03
N ASP A 324 -21.71 -28.47 0.18
CA ASP A 324 -20.28 -28.70 0.42
C ASP A 324 -19.75 -27.87 1.61
N GLY A 325 -20.48 -26.81 1.99
CA GLY A 325 -20.32 -26.08 3.24
C GLY A 325 -19.11 -25.15 3.29
N SER A 326 -18.14 -25.27 2.38
CA SER A 326 -16.96 -24.40 2.35
C SER A 326 -16.20 -24.42 1.02
N ALA A 327 -15.40 -23.38 0.75
CA ALA A 327 -14.50 -23.29 -0.40
C ALA A 327 -13.34 -22.31 -0.15
N SER A 328 -12.27 -22.42 -0.93
CA SER A 328 -11.29 -21.36 -1.12
C SER A 328 -11.67 -20.50 -2.33
N TYR A 329 -11.38 -19.20 -2.29
CA TYR A 329 -11.64 -18.31 -3.42
C TYR A 329 -10.47 -17.37 -3.71
N THR A 330 -10.37 -16.94 -4.96
CA THR A 330 -9.45 -15.90 -5.43
C THR A 330 -10.24 -14.90 -6.27
N ALA A 331 -10.26 -13.64 -5.84
CA ALA A 331 -10.93 -12.56 -6.54
C ALA A 331 -9.91 -11.60 -7.15
N ASP A 332 -9.95 -11.46 -8.47
CA ASP A 332 -9.25 -10.44 -9.25
C ASP A 332 -10.30 -9.41 -9.74
N PRO A 333 -10.26 -8.16 -9.29
CA PRO A 333 -11.24 -7.16 -9.65
C PRO A 333 -11.08 -6.61 -11.07
N GLY A 334 -9.97 -6.91 -11.74
CA GLY A 334 -9.56 -6.16 -12.92
C GLY A 334 -9.59 -4.66 -12.65
N LYS A 335 -10.09 -3.87 -13.61
CA LYS A 335 -10.26 -2.42 -13.46
C LYS A 335 -11.58 -2.01 -12.82
N LEU A 336 -12.50 -2.95 -12.61
CA LEU A 336 -13.87 -2.66 -12.20
C LEU A 336 -13.91 -1.97 -10.83
N TRP A 337 -12.97 -2.30 -9.94
CA TRP A 337 -12.89 -1.76 -8.58
C TRP A 337 -11.64 -0.91 -8.32
N ASP A 338 -10.91 -0.49 -9.36
CA ASP A 338 -9.76 0.43 -9.26
C ASP A 338 -10.16 1.74 -8.56
N GLY A 339 -11.35 2.27 -8.88
CA GLY A 339 -11.90 3.47 -8.26
C GLY A 339 -12.23 3.32 -6.78
N LEU A 340 -12.41 2.07 -6.31
CA LEU A 340 -12.63 1.73 -4.91
C LEU A 340 -11.32 1.42 -4.17
N GLY A 341 -10.19 1.40 -4.88
CA GLY A 341 -8.88 1.04 -4.31
C GLY A 341 -8.79 -0.44 -3.94
N TYR A 342 -9.58 -1.30 -4.56
CA TYR A 342 -9.54 -2.74 -4.34
C TYR A 342 -8.82 -3.43 -5.51
N PHE A 343 -7.80 -4.23 -5.19
CA PHE A 343 -6.90 -4.85 -6.19
C PHE A 343 -6.92 -6.39 -6.13
N GLY A 344 -7.81 -6.98 -5.34
CA GLY A 344 -7.99 -8.42 -5.24
C GLY A 344 -7.90 -8.97 -3.84
N SER A 345 -8.27 -10.24 -3.72
CA SER A 345 -8.19 -10.99 -2.48
C SER A 345 -8.06 -12.48 -2.75
N THR A 346 -7.54 -13.18 -1.76
CA THR A 346 -7.61 -14.64 -1.66
C THR A 346 -8.14 -14.98 -0.28
N GLY A 347 -9.00 -15.98 -0.18
CA GLY A 347 -9.62 -16.28 1.10
C GLY A 347 -10.28 -17.64 1.14
N GLU A 348 -10.84 -17.90 2.30
CA GLU A 348 -11.62 -19.07 2.63
C GLU A 348 -13.04 -18.60 2.99
N VAL A 349 -14.03 -19.34 2.50
CA VAL A 349 -15.44 -19.11 2.80
C VAL A 349 -16.05 -20.37 3.37
N ARG A 350 -16.85 -20.19 4.41
CA ARG A 350 -17.65 -21.24 5.03
C ARG A 350 -19.10 -20.79 5.08
N PHE A 351 -19.98 -21.68 4.69
CA PHE A 351 -21.41 -21.46 4.66
C PHE A 351 -22.05 -22.10 5.89
N ASP A 352 -22.81 -21.31 6.66
CA ASP A 352 -23.62 -21.79 7.78
C ASP A 352 -25.07 -21.35 7.58
N GLY A 353 -25.90 -22.28 7.11
CA GLY A 353 -27.28 -22.01 6.69
C GLY A 353 -27.32 -20.98 5.56
N ASP A 354 -27.95 -19.82 5.83
CA ASP A 354 -28.02 -18.68 4.90
C ASP A 354 -26.89 -17.67 5.11
N THR A 355 -26.09 -17.83 6.16
CA THR A 355 -24.98 -16.93 6.46
C THR A 355 -23.67 -17.47 5.88
N ALA A 356 -22.77 -16.58 5.51
CA ALA A 356 -21.43 -16.93 5.06
C ALA A 356 -20.41 -16.28 6.00
N SER A 357 -19.59 -17.12 6.62
CA SER A 357 -18.39 -16.70 7.32
C SER A 357 -17.23 -16.69 6.32
N VAL A 358 -16.43 -15.63 6.36
CA VAL A 358 -15.40 -15.37 5.35
C VAL A 358 -14.13 -14.99 6.06
N HIS A 359 -13.00 -15.60 5.72
CA HIS A 359 -11.69 -15.12 6.11
C HIS A 359 -10.90 -14.84 4.84
N ALA A 360 -10.63 -13.57 4.57
CA ALA A 360 -9.97 -13.15 3.35
C ALA A 360 -8.69 -12.39 3.65
N ARG A 361 -7.63 -12.71 2.92
CA ARG A 361 -6.43 -11.90 2.81
C ARG A 361 -6.56 -11.00 1.60
N LEU A 362 -6.41 -9.70 1.83
CA LEU A 362 -6.45 -8.70 0.77
C LEU A 362 -5.11 -8.65 0.05
N SER A 363 -5.14 -8.60 -1.28
CA SER A 363 -3.95 -8.63 -2.13
C SER A 363 -3.29 -7.25 -2.27
N ASP A 364 -3.97 -6.16 -1.88
CA ASP A 364 -3.43 -4.81 -2.02
C ASP A 364 -2.51 -4.41 -0.85
N PRO A 365 -1.22 -4.19 -1.08
CA PRO A 365 -0.32 -3.66 -0.06
C PRO A 365 -0.61 -2.20 0.34
N LYS A 366 -1.40 -1.46 -0.44
CA LYS A 366 -1.76 -0.06 -0.12
C LYS A 366 -2.96 0.04 0.82
N MET A 367 -3.76 -1.02 0.96
CA MET A 367 -4.86 -1.01 1.92
C MET A 367 -4.32 -1.05 3.35
N HIS A 368 -4.96 -0.28 4.24
CA HIS A 368 -4.66 -0.33 5.67
C HIS A 368 -5.12 -1.63 6.32
N VAL A 369 -5.98 -2.40 5.64
CA VAL A 369 -6.48 -3.70 6.04
C VAL A 369 -5.75 -4.77 5.24
N ARG A 370 -5.20 -5.76 5.94
CA ARG A 370 -4.47 -6.89 5.35
C ARG A 370 -5.34 -8.14 5.29
N GLU A 371 -6.13 -8.35 6.34
CA GLU A 371 -7.06 -9.48 6.43
C GLU A 371 -8.39 -8.98 6.94
N VAL A 372 -9.47 -9.60 6.48
CA VAL A 372 -10.81 -9.41 6.99
C VAL A 372 -11.36 -10.76 7.40
N ALA A 373 -12.17 -10.75 8.46
CA ALA A 373 -12.95 -11.91 8.84
C ALA A 373 -14.39 -11.49 9.10
N VAL A 374 -15.33 -12.27 8.60
CA VAL A 374 -16.74 -12.20 8.98
C VAL A 374 -17.06 -13.53 9.62
N VAL A 375 -17.42 -13.51 10.90
CA VAL A 375 -17.74 -14.72 11.68
C VAL A 375 -19.02 -14.43 12.43
N ASP A 376 -20.05 -15.24 12.21
CA ASP A 376 -21.38 -15.10 12.84
C ASP A 376 -21.99 -13.69 12.67
N GLY A 377 -21.78 -13.09 11.49
CA GLY A 377 -22.22 -11.74 11.16
C GLY A 377 -21.40 -10.61 11.81
N GLN A 378 -20.47 -10.92 12.71
CA GLN A 378 -19.51 -9.96 13.24
C GLN A 378 -18.35 -9.78 12.27
N ARG A 379 -17.93 -8.53 12.09
CA ARG A 379 -16.89 -8.14 11.14
C ARG A 379 -15.62 -7.78 11.89
N TRP A 380 -14.51 -8.27 11.40
CA TRP A 380 -13.19 -8.09 11.97
C TRP A 380 -12.23 -7.65 10.87
N ILE A 381 -11.35 -6.73 11.20
CA ILE A 381 -10.27 -6.30 10.32
C ILE A 381 -8.93 -6.49 11.02
N LYS A 382 -7.94 -6.90 10.25
CA LYS A 382 -6.55 -6.97 10.69
C LYS A 382 -5.75 -5.93 9.92
N GLY A 383 -5.41 -4.84 10.61
CA GLY A 383 -4.73 -3.70 9.98
C GLY A 383 -3.21 -3.82 9.92
N ILE A 384 -2.59 -3.10 8.98
CA ILE A 384 -1.14 -2.87 8.93
C ILE A 384 -0.75 -1.68 9.83
N TYR A 385 -1.67 -0.73 10.05
CA TYR A 385 -1.47 0.47 10.88
C TYR A 385 -2.81 1.20 11.07
N PRO A 386 -3.12 1.83 12.23
CA PRO A 386 -2.31 2.06 13.43
C PRO A 386 -2.47 0.98 14.52
N LEU A 387 -3.14 -0.12 14.20
CA LEU A 387 -3.34 -1.22 15.14
C LEU A 387 -1.99 -1.86 15.51
N PRO A 388 -1.78 -2.34 16.75
CA PRO A 388 -0.59 -3.11 17.07
C PRO A 388 -0.46 -4.23 16.03
N GLU A 389 0.69 -4.29 15.35
CA GLU A 389 0.91 -5.23 14.25
C GLU A 389 0.45 -6.63 14.68
N GLY A 390 -0.61 -7.13 14.04
CA GLY A 390 -1.13 -8.48 14.27
C GLY A 390 -2.45 -8.60 15.04
N GLY A 391 -3.00 -7.52 15.61
CA GLY A 391 -4.31 -7.54 16.27
C GLY A 391 -5.50 -7.57 15.31
N TRP A 392 -6.56 -8.28 15.69
CA TRP A 392 -7.86 -8.22 15.04
C TRP A 392 -8.77 -7.25 15.79
N ASP A 393 -9.39 -6.33 15.06
CA ASP A 393 -10.29 -5.35 15.65
C ASP A 393 -11.71 -5.54 15.10
N PRO A 394 -12.73 -5.60 15.98
CA PRO A 394 -14.10 -5.63 15.54
C PRO A 394 -14.42 -4.31 14.84
N CYS A 395 -15.12 -4.38 13.71
CA CYS A 395 -15.53 -3.21 12.95
C CYS A 395 -17.03 -3.21 12.71
N SER A 396 -17.62 -2.02 12.69
CA SER A 396 -19.02 -1.81 12.33
C SER A 396 -19.11 -0.79 11.21
N VAL A 397 -20.02 -1.02 10.26
CA VAL A 397 -20.28 -0.11 9.13
C VAL A 397 -21.12 1.10 9.55
N GLN A 398 -21.64 1.13 10.78
CA GLN A 398 -22.40 2.27 11.30
C GLN A 398 -21.59 3.58 11.23
N GLU A 399 -22.28 4.66 10.83
CA GLU A 399 -21.68 5.97 10.56
C GLU A 399 -20.89 6.51 11.76
N GLY A 400 -19.65 6.95 11.53
CA GLY A 400 -18.83 7.66 12.52
C GLY A 400 -17.73 6.84 13.21
N GLY A 401 -17.65 5.54 12.97
CA GLY A 401 -16.52 4.70 13.42
C GLY A 401 -15.20 5.13 12.78
N LEU A 402 -14.09 5.04 13.53
CA LEU A 402 -12.73 5.36 13.04
C LEU A 402 -12.35 4.54 11.78
N TYR A 403 -12.98 3.37 11.61
CA TYR A 403 -12.74 2.42 10.53
C TYR A 403 -13.98 2.12 9.69
N ALA A 404 -14.98 3.01 9.66
CA ALA A 404 -16.24 2.72 8.94
C ALA A 404 -16.01 2.50 7.43
N ALA A 405 -15.09 3.26 6.82
CA ALA A 405 -14.74 3.11 5.42
C ALA A 405 -13.97 1.80 5.16
N GLU A 406 -13.03 1.45 6.05
CA GLU A 406 -12.29 0.19 6.02
C GLU A 406 -13.20 -1.02 6.25
N CYS A 407 -14.18 -0.88 7.16
CA CYS A 407 -15.14 -1.93 7.45
C CYS A 407 -16.09 -2.19 6.27
N ALA A 408 -16.39 -1.18 5.46
CA ALA A 408 -17.14 -1.37 4.22
C ALA A 408 -16.44 -2.33 3.24
N PHE A 409 -15.11 -2.48 3.31
CA PHE A 409 -14.40 -3.50 2.51
C PHE A 409 -14.75 -4.92 2.93
N THR A 410 -15.11 -5.16 4.20
CA THR A 410 -15.56 -6.48 4.65
C THR A 410 -16.90 -6.86 4.02
N LEU A 411 -17.76 -5.89 3.70
CA LEU A 411 -19.00 -6.13 2.94
C LEU A 411 -18.67 -6.58 1.52
N TYR A 412 -17.78 -5.85 0.84
CA TYR A 412 -17.33 -6.26 -0.50
C TYR A 412 -16.69 -7.63 -0.50
N GLN A 413 -15.87 -7.95 0.51
CA GLN A 413 -15.27 -9.29 0.61
C GLN A 413 -16.30 -10.37 0.84
N GLN A 414 -17.31 -10.12 1.66
CA GLN A 414 -18.38 -11.07 1.88
C GLN A 414 -19.20 -11.31 0.61
N ASP A 415 -19.54 -10.24 -0.11
CA ASP A 415 -20.24 -10.31 -1.40
C ASP A 415 -19.41 -11.02 -2.47
N LEU A 416 -18.08 -10.83 -2.45
CA LEU A 416 -17.15 -11.49 -3.38
C LEU A 416 -16.90 -12.95 -3.04
N ALA A 417 -16.97 -13.31 -1.77
CA ALA A 417 -16.82 -14.68 -1.28
C ALA A 417 -18.10 -15.51 -1.45
N ASP A 418 -19.26 -14.85 -1.47
CA ASP A 418 -20.56 -15.47 -1.76
C ASP A 418 -21.36 -14.73 -2.85
N PRO A 419 -20.86 -14.71 -4.10
CA PRO A 419 -21.57 -14.14 -5.23
C PRO A 419 -22.81 -14.98 -5.56
N LEU A 420 -22.89 -16.23 -5.12
CA LEU A 420 -24.06 -17.08 -5.37
C LEU A 420 -25.28 -16.59 -4.59
N ALA A 421 -25.14 -16.14 -3.35
CA ALA A 421 -26.25 -15.51 -2.63
C ALA A 421 -26.79 -14.28 -3.38
N LEU A 422 -25.90 -13.47 -3.95
CA LEU A 422 -26.25 -12.33 -4.81
C LEU A 422 -26.94 -12.78 -6.11
N LEU A 423 -26.39 -13.79 -6.79
CA LEU A 423 -26.94 -14.32 -8.03
C LEU A 423 -28.30 -14.97 -7.82
N VAL A 424 -28.53 -15.69 -6.72
CA VAL A 424 -29.85 -16.27 -6.40
C VAL A 424 -30.89 -15.17 -6.21
N ARG A 425 -30.56 -14.09 -5.49
CA ARG A 425 -31.44 -12.93 -5.32
C ARG A 425 -31.67 -12.18 -6.63
N ALA A 426 -30.63 -12.06 -7.46
CA ALA A 426 -30.71 -11.46 -8.79
C ALA A 426 -31.38 -12.37 -9.83
N GLY A 427 -31.47 -13.68 -9.57
CA GLY A 427 -31.93 -14.72 -10.49
C GLY A 427 -33.27 -14.44 -11.16
N PRO A 428 -34.29 -13.93 -10.43
CA PRO A 428 -35.56 -13.54 -11.02
C PRO A 428 -35.46 -12.36 -12.01
N ALA A 429 -34.39 -11.58 -11.98
CA ALA A 429 -34.06 -10.50 -12.91
C ALA A 429 -32.96 -10.88 -13.91
N ALA A 430 -32.50 -12.14 -13.90
CA ALA A 430 -31.43 -12.63 -14.74
C ALA A 430 -31.99 -13.50 -15.88
N ARG A 431 -31.34 -13.45 -17.05
CA ARG A 431 -31.65 -14.28 -18.21
C ARG A 431 -30.40 -14.96 -18.73
N VAL A 432 -30.45 -16.29 -18.90
CA VAL A 432 -29.37 -17.01 -19.60
C VAL A 432 -29.44 -16.66 -21.08
N THR A 433 -28.35 -16.14 -21.64
CA THR A 433 -28.23 -15.73 -23.04
C THR A 433 -27.45 -16.73 -23.88
N ALA A 434 -26.49 -17.43 -23.27
CA ALA A 434 -25.74 -18.50 -23.91
C ALA A 434 -25.30 -19.56 -22.90
N THR A 435 -25.03 -20.77 -23.39
CA THR A 435 -24.44 -21.85 -22.61
C THR A 435 -23.57 -22.73 -23.50
N ASP A 436 -22.45 -23.20 -22.95
CA ASP A 436 -21.57 -24.17 -23.61
C ASP A 436 -20.72 -24.89 -22.55
N ILE A 437 -19.77 -25.70 -22.99
CA ILE A 437 -18.83 -26.43 -22.15
C ILE A 437 -17.41 -25.90 -22.40
N GLY A 438 -16.61 -25.79 -21.35
CA GLY A 438 -15.17 -25.55 -21.47
C GLY A 438 -14.40 -26.10 -20.29
N LEU A 439 -13.20 -25.57 -20.07
CA LEU A 439 -12.30 -26.00 -19.00
C LEU A 439 -11.98 -24.83 -18.07
N VAL A 440 -12.05 -25.07 -16.76
CA VAL A 440 -11.53 -24.18 -15.72
C VAL A 440 -10.52 -24.97 -14.92
N ASP A 441 -9.25 -24.58 -14.97
CA ASP A 441 -8.14 -25.27 -14.29
C ASP A 441 -8.11 -26.80 -14.52
N GLY A 442 -8.40 -27.21 -15.77
CA GLY A 442 -8.45 -28.62 -16.17
C GLY A 442 -9.75 -29.34 -15.84
N VAL A 443 -10.67 -28.72 -15.09
CA VAL A 443 -11.99 -29.27 -14.79
C VAL A 443 -12.96 -28.92 -15.90
N ARG A 444 -13.64 -29.93 -16.45
CA ARG A 444 -14.71 -29.74 -17.44
C ARG A 444 -15.90 -29.07 -16.77
N ALA A 445 -16.23 -27.86 -17.22
CA ALA A 445 -17.27 -27.03 -16.64
C ALA A 445 -18.26 -26.58 -17.71
N ARG A 446 -19.53 -26.51 -17.35
CA ARG A 446 -20.56 -25.85 -18.16
C ARG A 446 -20.53 -24.37 -17.81
N TRP A 447 -20.55 -23.50 -18.81
CA TRP A 447 -20.69 -22.07 -18.56
C TRP A 447 -22.03 -21.52 -19.03
N PHE A 448 -22.44 -20.44 -18.40
CA PHE A 448 -23.67 -19.70 -18.65
C PHE A 448 -23.32 -18.23 -18.79
N ASP A 449 -23.66 -17.63 -19.93
CA ASP A 449 -23.72 -16.17 -20.03
C ASP A 449 -25.07 -15.72 -19.52
N VAL A 450 -25.03 -14.75 -18.61
CA VAL A 450 -26.19 -14.25 -17.89
C VAL A 450 -26.26 -12.76 -18.13
N ALA A 451 -27.40 -12.27 -18.59
CA ALA A 451 -27.71 -10.84 -18.63
C ALA A 451 -28.62 -10.48 -17.45
N PHE A 452 -28.38 -9.33 -16.82
CA PHE A 452 -29.17 -8.81 -15.72
C PHE A 452 -30.03 -7.63 -16.18
N ASP A 453 -31.28 -7.61 -15.76
CA ASP A 453 -32.18 -6.46 -15.91
C ASP A 453 -32.10 -5.61 -14.63
N GLU A 454 -31.31 -4.53 -14.69
CA GLU A 454 -31.06 -3.62 -13.56
C GLU A 454 -32.37 -3.06 -12.99
N ASP A 455 -33.30 -2.63 -13.85
CA ASP A 455 -34.57 -2.06 -13.46
C ASP A 455 -35.46 -3.09 -12.73
N LEU A 456 -35.46 -4.34 -13.20
CA LEU A 456 -36.22 -5.42 -12.57
C LEU A 456 -35.58 -5.85 -11.25
N ALA A 457 -34.25 -5.92 -11.16
CA ALA A 457 -33.53 -6.20 -9.92
C ALA A 457 -33.82 -5.12 -8.88
N ALA A 458 -33.73 -3.84 -9.28
CA ALA A 458 -34.04 -2.68 -8.46
C ALA A 458 -35.47 -2.69 -7.89
N ARG A 459 -36.46 -3.08 -8.69
CA ARG A 459 -37.87 -3.14 -8.26
C ARG A 459 -38.17 -4.32 -7.33
N ARG A 460 -37.41 -5.40 -7.41
CA ARG A 460 -37.65 -6.63 -6.64
C ARG A 460 -36.89 -6.68 -5.33
N GLU A 461 -35.79 -5.94 -5.22
CA GLU A 461 -35.07 -5.86 -3.95
C GLU A 461 -35.84 -5.00 -2.95
N THR A 462 -36.25 -5.62 -1.84
CA THR A 462 -36.98 -4.95 -0.76
C THR A 462 -36.07 -4.56 0.40
N ASP A 463 -34.85 -5.10 0.47
CA ASP A 463 -33.87 -4.77 1.49
C ASP A 463 -32.95 -3.62 1.02
N PRO A 464 -33.09 -2.40 1.56
CA PRO A 464 -32.20 -1.30 1.21
C PRO A 464 -30.74 -1.56 1.60
N GLY A 465 -30.47 -2.47 2.55
CA GLY A 465 -29.13 -2.90 2.92
C GLY A 465 -28.45 -3.80 1.88
N TRP A 466 -29.22 -4.39 0.96
CA TRP A 466 -28.71 -5.28 -0.09
C TRP A 466 -28.12 -4.53 -1.29
N ARG A 467 -28.46 -3.26 -1.48
CA ARG A 467 -27.77 -2.38 -2.43
C ARG A 467 -26.37 -2.02 -1.93
N THR A 468 -25.57 -3.05 -1.72
CA THR A 468 -24.13 -2.90 -1.56
C THR A 468 -23.57 -2.39 -2.88
N ARG A 469 -22.44 -1.69 -2.85
CA ARG A 469 -21.83 -1.25 -4.11
C ARG A 469 -21.45 -2.41 -5.02
N PHE A 470 -21.29 -3.63 -4.49
CA PHE A 470 -21.06 -4.82 -5.32
C PHE A 470 -22.30 -5.15 -6.14
N ALA A 471 -23.49 -5.20 -5.53
CA ALA A 471 -24.75 -5.39 -6.23
C ALA A 471 -24.95 -4.33 -7.32
N ASP A 472 -24.78 -3.05 -6.96
CA ASP A 472 -24.88 -1.94 -7.92
C ASP A 472 -23.87 -2.10 -9.07
N THR A 473 -22.64 -2.55 -8.77
CA THR A 473 -21.63 -2.78 -9.79
C THR A 473 -21.99 -3.96 -10.70
N LEU A 474 -22.48 -5.07 -10.13
CA LEU A 474 -22.91 -6.25 -10.89
C LEU A 474 -24.02 -5.86 -11.89
N PHE A 475 -25.01 -5.09 -11.43
CA PHE A 475 -26.09 -4.62 -12.29
C PHE A 475 -25.63 -3.60 -13.33
N ALA A 476 -24.72 -2.69 -12.97
CA ALA A 476 -24.15 -1.73 -13.91
C ALA A 476 -23.33 -2.38 -15.03
N VAL A 477 -22.70 -3.53 -14.77
CA VAL A 477 -21.99 -4.32 -15.79
C VAL A 477 -22.96 -5.06 -16.72
N GLY A 478 -24.18 -5.33 -16.25
CA GLY A 478 -25.31 -5.84 -17.05
C GLY A 478 -25.20 -7.31 -17.48
N SER A 479 -24.05 -7.95 -17.30
CA SER A 479 -23.90 -9.38 -17.57
C SER A 479 -22.75 -10.02 -16.78
N ALA A 480 -22.78 -11.35 -16.68
CA ALA A 480 -21.72 -12.16 -16.09
C ALA A 480 -21.64 -13.51 -16.81
N ARG A 481 -20.45 -14.13 -16.81
CA ARG A 481 -20.24 -15.51 -17.22
C ARG A 481 -19.94 -16.37 -16.01
N LEU A 482 -20.73 -17.41 -15.80
CA LEU A 482 -20.58 -18.33 -14.68
C LEU A 482 -20.14 -19.69 -15.19
N TRP A 483 -19.18 -20.30 -14.52
CA TRP A 483 -18.67 -21.64 -14.83
C TRP A 483 -18.99 -22.57 -13.67
N VAL A 484 -19.68 -23.66 -13.98
CA VAL A 484 -20.18 -24.62 -13.01
C VAL A 484 -19.65 -26.01 -13.37
N ASP A 485 -19.14 -26.74 -12.38
CA ASP A 485 -18.61 -28.10 -12.56
C ASP A 485 -19.74 -29.13 -12.78
N PRO A 486 -19.42 -30.41 -13.05
CA PRO A 486 -20.42 -31.45 -13.25
C PRO A 486 -21.29 -31.71 -12.01
N ASP A 487 -20.75 -31.46 -10.82
CA ASP A 487 -21.45 -31.61 -9.54
C ASP A 487 -22.37 -30.41 -9.24
N GLN A 488 -22.44 -29.41 -10.12
CA GLN A 488 -23.16 -28.14 -9.96
C GLN A 488 -22.50 -27.13 -9.00
N ARG A 489 -21.18 -27.20 -8.79
CA ARG A 489 -20.44 -26.20 -7.98
C ARG A 489 -19.96 -25.05 -8.84
N LEU A 490 -20.02 -23.82 -8.31
CA LEU A 490 -19.41 -22.67 -8.97
C LEU A 490 -17.88 -22.83 -8.94
N LEU A 491 -17.23 -22.75 -10.11
CA LEU A 491 -15.77 -22.74 -10.24
C LEU A 491 -15.23 -21.35 -10.55
N ARG A 492 -15.96 -20.58 -11.36
CA ARG A 492 -15.50 -19.29 -11.84
C ARG A 492 -16.65 -18.37 -12.19
N MET A 493 -16.49 -17.09 -11.88
CA MET A 493 -17.36 -16.01 -12.35
C MET A 493 -16.49 -14.96 -13.04
N ASP A 494 -16.80 -14.62 -14.29
CA ASP A 494 -16.19 -13.52 -15.01
C ASP A 494 -17.21 -12.39 -15.21
N LEU A 495 -16.80 -11.16 -14.95
CA LEU A 495 -17.56 -9.95 -15.27
C LEU A 495 -16.90 -9.28 -16.48
N PRO A 496 -17.68 -8.89 -17.51
CA PRO A 496 -17.14 -8.19 -18.65
C PRO A 496 -16.49 -6.86 -18.24
N PRO A 497 -15.53 -6.36 -19.03
CA PRO A 497 -14.91 -5.08 -18.74
C PRO A 497 -15.98 -3.98 -18.82
N SER A 498 -15.95 -3.06 -17.86
CA SER A 498 -16.80 -1.86 -17.91
C SER A 498 -16.61 -1.14 -19.25
N ALA A 499 -17.67 -0.53 -19.79
CA ALA A 499 -17.77 0.03 -21.14
C ALA A 499 -16.72 1.10 -21.53
N GLY A 500 -15.75 1.41 -20.66
CA GLY A 500 -14.73 2.44 -20.86
C GLY A 500 -13.27 2.06 -20.59
N GLY A 501 -12.88 0.79 -20.33
CA GLY A 501 -11.45 0.57 -20.01
C GLY A 501 -10.91 -0.85 -19.92
N GLY A 502 -9.92 -1.13 -20.78
CA GLY A 502 -8.87 -2.15 -20.59
C GLY A 502 -9.26 -3.62 -20.84
N PRO A 503 -8.27 -4.49 -21.10
CA PRO A 503 -8.49 -5.93 -21.32
C PRO A 503 -8.75 -6.71 -20.01
N ASP A 504 -8.61 -6.08 -18.84
CA ASP A 504 -8.61 -6.78 -17.56
C ASP A 504 -10.05 -6.98 -17.06
N GLN A 505 -10.58 -8.18 -17.31
CA GLN A 505 -11.87 -8.66 -16.80
C GLN A 505 -11.80 -8.91 -15.31
N ALA A 506 -12.84 -8.53 -14.56
CA ALA A 506 -12.96 -8.96 -13.17
C ALA A 506 -13.33 -10.45 -13.13
N ARG A 507 -12.70 -11.21 -12.25
CA ARG A 507 -12.85 -12.65 -12.12
C ARG A 507 -12.86 -13.07 -10.66
N VAL A 508 -13.71 -14.03 -10.33
CA VAL A 508 -13.65 -14.77 -9.06
C VAL A 508 -13.52 -16.25 -9.36
N LEU A 509 -12.53 -16.92 -8.75
CA LEU A 509 -12.25 -18.34 -8.87
C LEU A 509 -12.54 -19.04 -7.54
N TYR A 510 -13.11 -20.23 -7.60
CA TYR A 510 -13.45 -21.08 -6.46
C TYR A 510 -12.77 -22.43 -6.59
N THR A 511 -12.12 -22.88 -5.51
CA THR A 511 -11.40 -24.14 -5.43
C THR A 511 -11.59 -24.77 -4.05
N GLY A 512 -11.18 -26.02 -3.86
CA GLY A 512 -11.18 -26.65 -2.52
C GLY A 512 -12.57 -26.74 -1.88
N TRP A 513 -13.61 -27.06 -2.67
CA TRP A 513 -14.96 -27.25 -2.14
C TRP A 513 -14.98 -28.37 -1.09
N GLY A 514 -15.52 -28.08 0.10
CA GLY A 514 -15.63 -29.01 1.21
C GLY A 514 -14.31 -29.32 1.94
N THR A 515 -13.21 -28.62 1.63
CA THR A 515 -11.89 -28.91 2.24
C THR A 515 -11.46 -27.88 3.29
N VAL A 516 -12.24 -26.83 3.54
CA VAL A 516 -11.87 -25.75 4.46
C VAL A 516 -12.43 -26.06 5.85
N ASP A 517 -11.55 -25.96 6.85
CA ASP A 517 -11.90 -26.17 8.26
C ASP A 517 -12.83 -25.06 8.80
N ALA A 518 -13.23 -25.16 10.06
CA ALA A 518 -14.01 -24.11 10.71
C ALA A 518 -13.22 -22.79 10.74
N ILE A 519 -13.82 -21.72 10.18
CA ILE A 519 -13.30 -20.36 10.33
C ILE A 519 -13.64 -19.88 11.73
N ALA A 520 -12.66 -19.94 12.63
CA ALA A 520 -12.83 -19.49 14.01
C ALA A 520 -12.84 -17.95 14.09
N ALA A 521 -13.57 -17.41 15.06
CA ALA A 521 -13.44 -16.02 15.43
C ALA A 521 -11.97 -15.73 15.78
N PRO A 522 -11.37 -14.67 15.21
CA PRO A 522 -9.99 -14.37 15.51
C PRO A 522 -9.79 -14.04 16.99
N SER A 523 -8.76 -14.65 17.60
CA SER A 523 -8.35 -14.45 19.00
C SER A 523 -7.43 -13.26 19.21
#